data_AF-A0A351ULT1-F1
#
_entry.id   AF-A0A351ULT1-F1
#
_cell.length_a   1.000
_cell.length_b   1.000
_cell.length_c   1.000
_cell.angle_alpha   90.00
_cell.angle_beta   90.00
_cell.angle_gamma   90.00
#
_symmetry.space_group_name_H-M   'P 1'
#
loop_
_entity.id
_entity.type
_entity.pdbx_description
1 polymer ?
#
loop_
_entity_poly.entity_id
_entity_poly.type
_entity_poly.pdbx_seq_one_letter_code
_entity_poly.pdbx_strand_id
1 'polypeptide(L)'
;MDLKIIPAKSAADCEKNYDKELWRKFARRIIRNPFVRNFLAQRDLGVCAWCGEKMLEDGDIHHTTYDHACSFEGTIVVRQQTVQRHSRKRQAPDCARCKAADQARFDVCMGKLVLVHPLCNKEISATQPPPQG
;
A
#
# COMPACT_ATOMS: atom_id res chain seq x y z
N MET A 1 11.50 7.68 -14.11
CA MET A 1 11.59 6.35 -13.47
C MET A 1 12.40 6.51 -12.19
N ASP A 2 11.75 6.44 -11.04
CA ASP A 2 12.41 6.52 -9.74
C ASP A 2 12.69 5.12 -9.18
N LEU A 3 13.93 4.65 -9.29
CA LEU A 3 14.33 3.32 -8.81
C LEU A 3 14.24 3.19 -7.28
N LYS A 4 14.13 4.30 -6.54
CA LYS A 4 14.09 4.29 -5.06
C LYS A 4 12.79 3.71 -4.51
N ILE A 5 11.73 3.62 -5.31
CA ILE A 5 10.46 3.04 -4.87
C ILE A 5 10.43 1.52 -5.02
N ILE A 6 11.43 0.90 -5.65
CA ILE A 6 11.55 -0.55 -5.73
C ILE A 6 11.99 -1.10 -4.36
N PRO A 7 11.21 -1.98 -3.72
CA PRO A 7 11.59 -2.62 -2.47
C PRO A 7 12.92 -3.37 -2.58
N ALA A 8 13.84 -3.07 -1.67
CA ALA A 8 15.14 -3.75 -1.60
C ALA A 8 15.04 -5.23 -1.18
N LYS A 9 13.97 -5.61 -0.47
CA LYS A 9 13.67 -6.99 -0.05
C LYS A 9 12.30 -7.40 -0.59
N SER A 10 12.16 -8.67 -0.96
CA SER A 10 10.87 -9.20 -1.38
C SER A 10 9.87 -9.22 -0.22
N ALA A 11 8.58 -9.21 -0.54
CA ALA A 11 7.54 -9.35 0.47
C ALA A 11 7.67 -10.69 1.24
N ALA A 12 8.10 -11.76 0.57
CA ALA A 12 8.28 -13.08 1.18
C ALA A 12 9.43 -13.09 2.19
N ASP A 13 10.52 -12.37 1.90
CA ASP A 13 11.66 -12.27 2.82
C ASP A 13 11.31 -11.46 4.06
N CYS A 14 10.55 -10.37 3.90
CA CYS A 14 10.10 -9.57 5.04
C CYS A 14 9.07 -10.29 5.92
N GLU A 15 8.16 -11.08 5.35
CA GLU A 15 7.11 -11.80 6.11
C GLU A 15 7.70 -12.68 7.23
N LYS A 16 8.89 -13.27 7.01
CA LYS A 16 9.58 -14.14 7.98
C LYS A 16 9.98 -13.42 9.28
N ASN A 17 10.06 -12.09 9.28
CA ASN A 17 10.59 -11.30 10.41
C ASN A 17 9.51 -10.71 11.34
N TYR A 18 8.22 -10.95 11.06
CA TYR A 18 7.12 -10.29 11.75
C TYR A 18 6.01 -11.25 12.17
N ASP A 19 5.19 -10.81 13.13
CA ASP A 19 3.87 -11.41 13.33
C ASP A 19 3.08 -11.35 12.02
N LYS A 20 2.57 -12.51 11.62
CA LYS A 20 1.94 -12.70 10.31
C LYS A 20 0.71 -11.81 10.11
N GLU A 21 -0.12 -11.63 11.13
CA GLU A 21 -1.35 -10.85 10.99
C GLU A 21 -1.07 -9.33 11.05
N LEU A 22 -0.14 -8.90 11.90
CA LEU A 22 0.32 -7.51 11.93
C LEU A 22 0.99 -7.11 10.61
N TRP A 23 1.83 -7.98 10.06
CA TRP A 23 2.49 -7.75 8.77
C TRP A 23 1.47 -7.73 7.63
N ARG A 24 0.54 -8.71 7.57
CA ARG A 24 -0.51 -8.75 6.52
C ARG A 24 -1.40 -7.51 6.52
N LYS A 25 -1.69 -6.92 7.69
CA LYS A 25 -2.43 -5.64 7.76
C LYS A 25 -1.74 -4.55 6.93
N PHE A 26 -0.43 -4.41 7.06
CA PHE A 26 0.35 -3.46 6.27
C PHE A 26 0.61 -3.95 4.84
N ALA A 27 1.25 -5.11 4.66
CA ALA A 27 1.74 -5.57 3.36
C ALA A 27 0.64 -5.95 2.36
N ARG A 28 -0.56 -6.35 2.82
CA ARG A 28 -1.59 -6.92 1.93
C ARG A 28 -2.95 -6.24 2.02
N ARG A 29 -3.29 -5.64 3.17
CA ARG A 29 -4.63 -5.09 3.41
C ARG A 29 -4.68 -3.57 3.27
N ILE A 30 -3.58 -2.84 3.54
CA ILE A 30 -3.56 -1.36 3.49
C ILE A 30 -3.83 -0.80 2.10
N ILE A 31 -3.40 -1.49 1.04
CA ILE A 31 -3.57 -1.08 -0.37
C ILE A 31 -5.04 -1.00 -0.81
N ARG A 32 -5.95 -1.55 -0.01
CA ARG A 32 -7.40 -1.52 -0.23
C ARG A 32 -8.06 -0.36 0.48
N ASN A 33 -7.34 0.36 1.35
CA ASN A 33 -7.93 1.40 2.17
C ASN A 33 -8.16 2.68 1.33
N PRO A 34 -9.42 3.15 1.19
CA PRO A 34 -9.73 4.35 0.40
C PRO A 34 -9.21 5.63 1.05
N PHE A 35 -9.19 5.71 2.38
CA PHE A 35 -8.61 6.85 3.10
C PHE A 35 -7.10 6.98 2.83
N VAL A 36 -6.36 5.86 2.82
CA VAL A 36 -4.93 5.87 2.49
C VAL A 36 -4.71 6.32 1.05
N ARG A 37 -5.51 5.82 0.10
CA ARG A 37 -5.42 6.25 -1.31
C ARG A 37 -5.63 7.75 -1.45
N ASN A 38 -6.69 8.29 -0.86
CA ASN A 38 -7.00 9.72 -0.92
C ASN A 38 -5.91 10.56 -0.24
N PHE A 39 -5.38 10.09 0.89
CA PHE A 39 -4.28 10.77 1.58
C PHE A 39 -3.03 10.86 0.69
N LEU A 40 -2.62 9.75 0.07
CA LEU A 40 -1.45 9.72 -0.81
C LEU A 40 -1.67 10.57 -2.05
N ALA A 41 -2.88 10.56 -2.64
CA ALA A 41 -3.20 11.40 -3.79
C ALA A 41 -3.08 12.89 -3.47
N GLN A 42 -3.49 13.30 -2.27
CA GLN A 42 -3.32 14.69 -1.82
C GLN A 42 -1.86 15.01 -1.49
N ARG A 43 -1.16 14.12 -0.77
CA ARG A 43 0.25 14.29 -0.39
C ARG A 43 1.15 14.44 -1.62
N ASP A 44 0.93 13.61 -2.64
CA ASP A 44 1.78 13.52 -3.83
C ASP A 44 1.22 14.33 -5.01
N LEU A 45 0.26 15.24 -4.75
CA LEU A 45 -0.37 16.12 -5.74
C LEU A 45 -0.95 15.38 -6.97
N GLY A 46 -1.40 14.15 -6.78
CA GLY A 46 -1.94 13.30 -7.84
C GLY A 46 -0.89 12.87 -8.87
N VAL A 47 0.39 12.86 -8.52
CA VAL A 47 1.49 12.47 -9.41
C VAL A 47 1.95 11.04 -9.12
N CYS A 48 2.19 10.27 -10.18
CA CYS A 48 2.75 8.92 -10.07
C CYS A 48 4.22 9.00 -9.62
N ALA A 49 4.56 8.33 -8.52
CA ALA A 49 5.92 8.32 -7.98
C ALA A 49 6.94 7.64 -8.90
N TRP A 50 6.50 6.80 -9.85
CA TRP A 50 7.40 6.11 -10.78
C TRP A 50 7.80 6.97 -11.97
N CYS A 51 6.80 7.47 -12.72
CA CYS A 51 7.04 8.18 -13.97
C CYS A 51 7.03 9.70 -13.82
N GLY A 52 6.49 10.24 -12.72
CA GLY A 52 6.35 11.69 -12.51
C GLY A 52 5.16 12.33 -13.23
N GLU A 53 4.38 11.55 -13.98
CA GLU A 53 3.20 12.04 -14.69
C GLU A 53 1.96 12.09 -13.80
N LYS A 54 1.01 12.96 -14.17
CA LYS A 54 -0.28 13.07 -13.47
C LYS A 54 -1.09 11.77 -13.56
N MET A 55 -1.79 11.43 -12.49
CA MET A 55 -2.76 10.36 -12.45
C MET A 55 -4.11 10.87 -12.96
N LEU A 56 -4.50 10.44 -14.15
CA LEU A 56 -5.81 10.73 -14.75
C LEU A 56 -6.90 9.76 -14.24
N GLU A 57 -6.48 8.62 -13.72
CA GLU A 57 -7.32 7.57 -13.13
C GLU A 57 -6.82 7.22 -11.72
N ASP A 58 -7.57 6.40 -10.99
CA ASP A 58 -7.18 5.91 -9.67
C ASP A 58 -5.84 5.14 -9.73
N GLY A 59 -4.79 5.67 -9.08
CA GLY A 59 -3.49 5.01 -8.97
C GLY A 59 -3.47 3.86 -7.96
N ASP A 60 -2.58 2.89 -8.16
CA ASP A 60 -2.33 1.82 -7.20
C ASP A 60 -1.46 2.30 -6.04
N ILE A 61 -1.79 1.84 -4.83
CA ILE A 61 -0.90 2.00 -3.68
C ILE A 61 0.23 1.00 -3.82
N HIS A 62 1.46 1.50 -3.87
CA HIS A 62 2.69 0.73 -3.95
C HIS A 62 3.49 0.85 -2.64
N HIS A 63 4.04 -0.26 -2.19
CA HIS A 63 4.95 -0.31 -1.05
C HIS A 63 6.38 -0.03 -1.50
N THR A 64 7.04 0.98 -0.93
CA THR A 64 8.48 1.20 -1.15
C THR A 64 9.34 0.25 -0.32
N THR A 65 8.76 -0.34 0.72
CA THR A 65 9.34 -1.43 1.50
C THR A 65 8.24 -2.27 2.14
N TYR A 66 8.49 -3.58 2.26
CA TYR A 66 7.66 -4.51 3.02
C TYR A 66 8.17 -4.75 4.45
N ASP A 67 9.27 -4.10 4.84
CA ASP A 67 9.94 -4.24 6.15
C ASP A 67 9.22 -3.39 7.22
N HIS A 68 7.94 -3.70 7.44
CA HIS A 68 7.08 -3.01 8.41
C HIS A 68 5.83 -3.84 8.74
N ALA A 69 5.32 -3.69 9.96
CA ALA A 69 4.08 -4.29 10.42
C ALA A 69 3.17 -3.23 11.06
N CYS A 70 1.86 -3.36 10.84
CA CYS A 70 0.87 -2.43 11.39
C CYS A 70 0.35 -2.93 12.74
N SER A 71 0.63 -2.18 13.81
CA SER A 71 0.19 -2.50 15.17
C SER A 71 -1.23 -2.03 15.50
N PHE A 72 -1.85 -1.18 14.65
CA PHE A 72 -3.20 -0.69 14.92
C PHE A 72 -4.25 -1.81 14.81
N GLU A 73 -5.12 -1.92 15.81
CA GLU A 73 -6.09 -3.02 15.92
C GLU A 73 -7.35 -2.80 15.07
N GLY A 74 -7.74 -1.55 14.85
CA GLY A 74 -8.97 -1.21 14.13
C GLY A 74 -8.96 -1.67 12.67
N THR A 75 -10.09 -2.20 12.21
CA THR A 75 -10.30 -2.58 10.81
C THR A 75 -11.62 -2.04 10.28
N ILE A 76 -11.68 -1.86 8.95
CA ILE A 76 -12.87 -1.52 8.19
C ILE A 76 -13.17 -2.58 7.14
N VAL A 77 -14.44 -2.67 6.73
CA VAL A 77 -14.86 -3.47 5.58
C VAL A 77 -14.89 -2.59 4.34
N VAL A 78 -14.08 -2.93 3.35
CA VAL A 78 -14.05 -2.30 2.04
C VAL A 78 -14.82 -3.16 1.05
N ARG A 79 -15.73 -2.54 0.29
CA ARG A 79 -16.44 -3.18 -0.83
C ARG A 79 -15.61 -2.98 -2.09
N GLN A 80 -15.19 -4.06 -2.74
CA GLN A 80 -14.68 -3.98 -4.10
C GLN A 80 -15.88 -3.89 -5.06
N GLN A 81 -15.88 -2.86 -5.92
CA GLN A 81 -16.73 -2.83 -7.10
C GLN A 81 -16.03 -3.66 -8.17
N THR A 82 -16.46 -4.90 -8.37
CA THR A 82 -16.10 -5.66 -9.57
C THR A 82 -17.36 -5.88 -10.39
N VAL A 83 -17.23 -5.72 -11.71
CA VAL A 83 -18.31 -5.77 -12.72
C VAL A 83 -19.04 -7.13 -12.74
N GLN A 84 -18.41 -8.20 -12.22
CA GLN A 84 -19.05 -9.49 -12.05
C GLN A 84 -19.50 -9.73 -10.60
N ARG A 85 -20.82 -9.94 -10.49
CA ARG A 85 -21.62 -10.41 -9.34
C ARG A 85 -20.80 -11.15 -8.26
N HIS A 86 -20.54 -10.42 -7.17
CA HIS A 86 -20.57 -10.78 -5.75
C HIS A 86 -19.61 -9.82 -5.05
N SER A 87 -20.15 -8.80 -4.37
CA SER A 87 -19.38 -7.81 -3.61
C SER A 87 -18.66 -8.50 -2.46
N ARG A 88 -17.47 -9.04 -2.72
CA ARG A 88 -16.65 -9.68 -1.69
C ARG A 88 -16.23 -8.60 -0.70
N LYS A 89 -16.77 -8.69 0.53
CA LYS A 89 -16.33 -7.88 1.66
C LYS A 89 -14.86 -8.22 1.95
N ARG A 90 -13.99 -7.21 1.93
CA ARG A 90 -12.57 -7.35 2.27
C ARG A 90 -12.28 -6.47 3.48
N GLN A 91 -11.32 -6.89 4.29
CA GLN A 91 -10.86 -6.07 5.41
C GLN A 91 -9.64 -5.23 5.01
N ALA A 92 -9.58 -4.02 5.57
CA ALA A 92 -8.42 -3.13 5.58
C ALA A 92 -8.24 -2.57 7.01
N PRO A 93 -7.02 -2.16 7.41
CA PRO A 93 -6.84 -1.43 8.67
C PRO A 93 -7.64 -0.11 8.64
N ASP A 94 -8.18 0.32 9.77
CA ASP A 94 -8.88 1.61 9.88
C ASP A 94 -7.88 2.76 10.06
N CYS A 95 -7.25 3.15 8.95
CA CYS A 95 -6.21 4.17 8.94
C CYS A 95 -6.72 5.57 9.31
N ALA A 96 -8.01 5.87 9.12
CA ALA A 96 -8.59 7.15 9.51
C ALA A 96 -8.64 7.27 11.04
N ARG A 97 -9.14 6.23 11.72
CA ARG A 97 -9.09 6.16 13.19
C ARG A 97 -7.66 6.09 13.71
N CYS A 98 -6.77 5.36 13.02
CA CYS A 98 -5.36 5.30 13.39
C CYS A 98 -4.71 6.69 13.42
N LYS A 99 -4.90 7.49 12.35
CA LYS A 99 -4.40 8.86 12.24
C LYS A 99 -4.94 9.76 13.36
N ALA A 100 -6.24 9.68 13.62
CA ALA A 100 -6.88 10.48 14.67
C ALA A 100 -6.39 10.11 16.08
N ALA A 101 -6.09 8.83 16.33
CA ALA A 101 -5.59 8.36 17.61
C ALA A 101 -4.09 8.61 17.81
N ASP A 102 -3.29 8.49 16.74
CA ASP A 102 -1.83 8.66 16.77
C ASP A 102 -1.32 8.98 15.36
N GLN A 103 -1.06 10.27 15.13
CA GLN A 103 -0.56 10.79 13.87
C GLN A 103 0.83 10.22 13.52
N ALA A 104 1.72 10.10 14.51
CA ALA A 104 3.09 9.63 14.29
C ALA A 104 3.10 8.17 13.81
N ARG A 105 2.30 7.29 14.43
CA ARG A 105 2.14 5.90 13.97
C ARG A 105 1.59 5.81 12.55
N PHE A 106 0.63 6.67 12.20
CA PHE A 106 0.10 6.74 10.85
C PHE A 106 1.18 7.17 9.83
N ASP A 107 1.95 8.19 10.16
CA ASP A 107 3.00 8.72 9.27
C ASP A 107 4.11 7.70 9.00
N VAL A 108 4.45 6.85 9.99
CA VAL A 108 5.40 5.74 9.80
C VAL A 108 4.92 4.77 8.70
N CYS A 109 3.62 4.48 8.61
CA CYS A 109 3.07 3.67 7.52
C CYS A 109 3.10 4.44 6.21
N MET A 110 2.68 5.71 6.20
CA MET A 110 2.55 6.50 4.98
C MET A 110 3.88 6.78 4.31
N GLY A 111 4.96 6.96 5.09
CA GLY A 111 6.32 7.12 4.54
C GLY A 111 6.85 5.90 3.78
N LYS A 112 6.15 4.77 3.82
CA LYS A 112 6.51 3.51 3.12
C LYS A 112 5.58 3.19 1.96
N LEU A 113 4.67 4.12 1.62
CA LEU A 113 3.68 3.96 0.58
C LEU A 113 3.73 5.14 -0.38
N VAL A 114 3.48 4.86 -1.66
CA VAL A 114 3.33 5.85 -2.73
C VAL A 114 2.18 5.46 -3.64
N LEU A 115 1.71 6.39 -4.46
CA LEU A 115 0.82 6.07 -5.56
C LEU A 115 1.58 5.96 -6.88
N VAL A 116 1.19 4.99 -7.70
CA VAL A 116 1.72 4.75 -9.03
C VAL A 116 0.59 4.43 -10.00
N HIS A 117 0.77 4.67 -11.29
CA HIS A 117 -0.17 4.16 -12.28
C HIS A 117 -0.20 2.62 -12.25
N PRO A 118 -1.34 1.98 -12.57
CA PRO A 118 -1.42 0.52 -12.63
C PRO A 118 -0.40 -0.14 -13.57
N LEU A 119 -0.07 0.51 -14.69
CA LEU A 119 0.97 0.03 -15.62
C LEU A 119 2.36 0.15 -15.02
N CYS A 120 2.69 1.30 -14.42
CA CYS A 120 3.95 1.50 -13.71
C CYS A 120 4.13 0.49 -12.57
N ASN A 121 3.06 0.15 -11.85
CA ASN A 121 3.09 -0.87 -10.80
C ASN A 121 3.49 -2.26 -11.34
N LYS A 122 3.04 -2.60 -12.55
CA LYS A 122 3.43 -3.84 -13.24
C LYS A 122 4.90 -3.81 -13.65
N GLU A 123 5.39 -2.69 -14.17
CA GLU A 123 6.81 -2.52 -14.52
C GLU A 123 7.71 -2.66 -13.29
N ILE A 124 7.36 -2.01 -12.18
CA ILE A 124 8.10 -2.14 -10.91
C ILE A 124 8.14 -3.60 -10.47
N SER A 125 7.00 -4.31 -10.52
CA SER A 125 6.93 -5.72 -10.13
C SER A 125 7.80 -6.62 -11.01
N ALA A 126 7.89 -6.32 -12.32
CA ALA A 126 8.78 -7.05 -13.23
C ALA A 126 10.27 -6.76 -12.99
N THR A 127 10.60 -5.64 -12.35
CA THR A 127 11.98 -5.23 -12.03
C THR A 127 12.46 -5.77 -10.68
N GLN A 128 11.56 -6.28 -9.84
CA GLN A 128 11.93 -6.82 -8.53
C GLN A 128 12.74 -8.12 -8.67
N PRO A 129 13.79 -8.32 -7.85
CA PRO A 129 14.52 -9.58 -7.84
C PRO A 129 13.58 -10.73 -7.43
N PRO A 130 13.78 -11.95 -7.98
CA PRO A 130 13.01 -13.11 -7.56
C PRO A 130 13.21 -13.37 -6.05
N PRO A 131 12.21 -13.92 -5.35
CA PRO A 131 12.33 -14.27 -3.94
C PRO A 131 13.51 -15.23 -3.73
N GLN A 132 14.36 -14.94 -2.74
CA GLN A 132 15.45 -15.84 -2.38
C GLN A 132 14.86 -16.93 -1.45
N GLY A 133 14.80 -18.15 -1.99
CA GLY A 133 14.28 -19.34 -1.30
C GLY A 133 15.08 -19.70 -0.06
#